data_AF-A0A2E8QTQ8-F1
#
_entry.id   AF-A0A2E8QTQ8-F1
#
_cell.length_a   1.000
_cell.length_b   1.000
_cell.length_c   1.000
_cell.angle_alpha   90.00
_cell.angle_beta   90.00
_cell.angle_gamma   90.00
#
_symmetry.space_group_name_H-M   'P 1'
#
loop_
_entity.id
_entity.type
_entity.pdbx_description
1 polymer ?
#
loop_
_entity_poly.entity_id
_entity_poly.type
_entity_poly.pdbx_seq_one_letter_code
_entity_poly.pdbx_strand_id
1 'polypeptide(L)'
;MNSDLTKKAEQLLLTALETTGARDPREFYRDQLRQLRELSPEKYEDAATYYKGTLIPSIATGEMEPLPAWTKYGRLLALALAPGETVQIDETGRASSYVEDSSFDLSSMMLHLPTDMSSKATVVTLPPALSEAQKATYQVLVAGKQKH
;
A
#
# COMPACT_ATOMS: atom_id res chain seq x y z
N MET A 1 -25.00 9.20 -6.35
CA MET A 1 -24.54 9.07 -4.94
C MET A 1 -23.20 8.35 -4.85
N ASN A 2 -23.08 7.03 -5.08
CA ASN A 2 -21.77 6.35 -4.96
C ASN A 2 -20.74 6.82 -6.02
N SER A 3 -21.22 7.17 -7.22
CA SER A 3 -20.39 7.76 -8.28
C SER A 3 -19.77 9.10 -7.90
N ASP A 4 -20.48 9.90 -7.10
CA ASP A 4 -20.06 11.27 -6.76
C ASP A 4 -19.03 11.26 -5.63
N LEU A 5 -19.21 10.36 -4.66
CA LEU A 5 -18.20 10.09 -3.62
C LEU A 5 -16.92 9.53 -4.22
N THR A 6 -17.01 8.60 -5.18
CA THR A 6 -15.84 8.04 -5.85
C THR A 6 -15.03 9.13 -6.55
N LYS A 7 -15.69 9.98 -7.37
CA LYS A 7 -15.03 11.11 -8.03
C LYS A 7 -14.39 12.09 -7.04
N LYS A 8 -15.06 12.36 -5.92
CA LYS A 8 -14.53 13.24 -4.87
C LYS A 8 -13.29 12.64 -4.22
N ALA A 9 -13.32 11.37 -3.84
CA ALA A 9 -12.17 10.67 -3.26
C ALA A 9 -10.98 10.60 -4.25
N GLU A 10 -11.26 10.37 -5.54
CA GLU A 10 -10.25 10.42 -6.59
C GLU A 10 -9.61 11.80 -6.71
N GLN A 11 -10.42 12.87 -6.75
CA GLN A 11 -9.91 14.24 -6.81
C GLN A 11 -9.04 14.58 -5.60
N LEU A 12 -9.46 14.18 -4.39
CA LEU A 12 -8.69 14.41 -3.17
C LEU A 12 -7.35 13.68 -3.19
N LEU A 13 -7.32 12.44 -3.69
CA LEU A 13 -6.06 11.73 -3.87
C LEU A 13 -5.15 12.44 -4.89
N LEU A 14 -5.67 12.85 -6.04
CA LEU A 14 -4.87 13.56 -7.04
C LEU A 14 -4.26 14.85 -6.48
N THR A 15 -5.06 15.65 -5.77
CA THR A 15 -4.58 16.85 -5.09
C THR A 15 -3.49 16.52 -4.06
N ALA A 16 -3.64 15.44 -3.28
CA ALA A 16 -2.64 15.02 -2.30
C ALA A 16 -1.33 14.59 -2.97
N LEU A 17 -1.41 13.84 -4.08
CA LEU A 17 -0.22 13.43 -4.86
C LEU A 17 0.50 14.65 -5.44
N GLU A 18 -0.23 15.60 -6.03
CA GLU A 18 0.34 16.84 -6.58
C GLU A 18 0.99 17.71 -5.49
N THR A 19 0.34 17.83 -4.32
CA THR A 19 0.83 18.66 -3.21
C THR A 19 2.09 18.08 -2.56
N THR A 20 2.15 16.75 -2.43
CA THR A 20 3.22 16.08 -1.67
C THR A 20 4.34 15.53 -2.55
N GLY A 21 4.11 15.37 -3.85
CA GLY A 21 5.01 14.62 -4.73
C GLY A 21 5.04 13.11 -4.43
N ALA A 22 4.10 12.60 -3.63
CA ALA A 22 4.01 11.19 -3.30
C ALA A 22 3.80 10.33 -4.55
N ARG A 23 4.29 9.09 -4.49
CA ARG A 23 3.98 8.08 -5.49
C ARG A 23 2.57 7.56 -5.28
N ASP A 24 1.84 7.28 -6.37
CA ASP A 24 0.49 6.71 -6.27
C ASP A 24 0.56 5.27 -5.72
N PRO A 25 0.05 4.99 -4.51
CA PRO A 25 0.13 3.66 -3.92
C PRO A 25 -0.70 2.63 -4.69
N ARG A 26 -1.69 3.07 -5.50
CA ARG A 26 -2.56 2.21 -6.29
C ARG A 26 -1.86 1.48 -7.43
N GLU A 27 -0.64 1.91 -7.80
CA GLU A 27 0.20 1.24 -8.80
C GLU A 27 0.38 -0.26 -8.51
N PHE A 28 0.36 -0.66 -7.24
CA PHE A 28 0.57 -2.05 -6.82
C PHE A 28 -0.74 -2.86 -6.67
N TYR A 29 -1.90 -2.21 -6.69
CA TYR A 29 -3.16 -2.89 -6.32
C TYR A 29 -3.69 -3.77 -7.43
N ARG A 30 -3.43 -3.43 -8.69
CA ARG A 30 -3.98 -4.16 -9.84
C ARG A 30 -3.54 -5.62 -9.84
N ASP A 31 -2.25 -5.86 -9.64
CA ASP A 31 -1.70 -7.22 -9.60
C ASP A 31 -2.16 -7.96 -8.33
N GLN A 32 -2.33 -7.25 -7.21
CA GLN A 32 -2.83 -7.84 -5.97
C GLN A 32 -4.29 -8.26 -6.07
N LEU A 33 -5.16 -7.38 -6.58
CA LEU A 33 -6.59 -7.66 -6.79
C LEU A 33 -6.81 -8.76 -7.82
N ARG A 34 -6.01 -8.80 -8.91
CA ARG A 34 -6.05 -9.91 -9.87
C ARG A 34 -5.76 -11.24 -9.18
N GLN A 35 -4.67 -11.31 -8.41
CA GLN A 35 -4.29 -12.52 -7.68
C GLN A 35 -5.34 -12.92 -6.64
N LEU A 36 -5.91 -11.96 -5.90
CA LEU A 36 -7.00 -12.25 -4.96
C LEU A 36 -8.19 -12.87 -5.68
N ARG A 37 -8.59 -12.32 -6.83
CA ARG A 37 -9.73 -12.85 -7.60
C ARG A 37 -9.51 -14.30 -8.06
N GLU A 38 -8.27 -14.68 -8.33
CA GLU A 38 -7.90 -16.03 -8.79
C GLU A 38 -7.75 -17.01 -7.62
N LEU A 39 -7.10 -16.59 -6.53
CA LEU A 39 -6.75 -17.46 -5.41
C LEU A 39 -7.86 -17.56 -4.36
N SER A 40 -8.63 -16.48 -4.16
CA SER A 40 -9.68 -16.40 -3.15
C SER A 40 -10.74 -15.35 -3.52
N PRO A 41 -11.76 -15.75 -4.31
CA PRO A 41 -12.85 -14.86 -4.69
C PRO A 41 -13.56 -14.21 -3.49
N GLU A 42 -13.67 -14.92 -2.36
CA GLU A 42 -14.23 -14.39 -1.12
C GLU A 42 -13.45 -13.17 -0.61
N LYS A 43 -12.12 -13.30 -0.46
CA LYS A 43 -11.27 -12.18 -0.01
C LYS A 43 -11.27 -11.02 -1.01
N TYR A 44 -11.42 -11.31 -2.30
CA TYR A 44 -11.60 -10.26 -3.31
C TYR A 44 -12.91 -9.48 -3.09
N GLU A 45 -14.02 -10.17 -2.81
CA GLU A 45 -15.31 -9.52 -2.51
C GLU A 45 -15.25 -8.73 -1.19
N ASP A 46 -14.55 -9.22 -0.18
CA ASP A 46 -14.30 -8.46 1.06
C ASP A 46 -13.54 -7.17 0.78
N ALA A 47 -12.47 -7.25 -0.02
CA ALA A 47 -11.69 -6.09 -0.43
C ALA A 47 -12.53 -5.08 -1.25
N ALA A 48 -13.42 -5.57 -2.12
CA ALA A 48 -14.33 -4.73 -2.89
C ALA A 48 -15.42 -4.09 -2.00
N THR A 49 -15.88 -4.80 -0.99
CA THR A 49 -16.83 -4.31 0.01
C THR A 49 -16.21 -3.20 0.85
N TYR A 50 -14.99 -3.41 1.36
CA TYR A 50 -14.24 -2.37 2.08
C TYR A 50 -13.99 -1.12 1.22
N TYR A 51 -13.61 -1.33 -0.04
CA TYR A 51 -13.39 -0.23 -0.99
C TYR A 51 -14.64 0.67 -1.12
N LYS A 52 -15.80 0.07 -1.36
CA LYS A 52 -17.06 0.81 -1.57
C LYS A 52 -17.68 1.34 -0.27
N GLY A 53 -17.62 0.54 0.80
CA GLY A 53 -18.33 0.80 2.05
C GLY A 53 -17.54 1.63 3.06
N THR A 54 -16.21 1.67 2.94
CA THR A 54 -15.35 2.31 3.95
C THR A 54 -14.35 3.27 3.32
N LEU A 55 -13.52 2.80 2.38
CA LEU A 55 -12.41 3.61 1.85
C LEU A 55 -12.90 4.86 1.11
N ILE A 56 -13.77 4.68 0.11
CA ILE A 56 -14.26 5.81 -0.69
C ILE A 56 -15.06 6.81 0.16
N PRO A 57 -16.03 6.38 0.99
CA PRO A 57 -16.76 7.31 1.85
C PRO A 57 -15.85 8.11 2.79
N SER A 58 -14.94 7.47 3.51
CA SER A 58 -14.08 8.13 4.50
C SER A 58 -13.15 9.17 3.90
N ILE A 59 -12.58 8.92 2.72
CA ILE A 59 -11.79 9.93 1.99
C ILE A 59 -12.72 11.06 1.52
N ALA A 60 -13.86 10.73 0.91
CA ALA A 60 -14.77 11.73 0.34
C ALA A 60 -15.41 12.64 1.40
N THR A 61 -15.63 12.15 2.63
CA THR A 61 -16.16 12.95 3.75
C THR A 61 -15.07 13.74 4.48
N GLY A 62 -13.78 13.44 4.23
CA GLY A 62 -12.65 14.03 4.94
C GLY A 62 -12.40 13.43 6.32
N GLU A 63 -12.97 12.25 6.61
CA GLU A 63 -12.69 11.49 7.83
C GLU A 63 -11.26 10.95 7.84
N MET A 64 -10.74 10.56 6.68
CA MET A 64 -9.36 10.11 6.52
C MET A 64 -8.65 10.89 5.41
N GLU A 65 -7.37 11.17 5.66
CA GLU A 65 -6.48 11.71 4.65
C GLU A 65 -6.27 10.69 3.50
N PRO A 66 -6.16 11.14 2.23
CA PRO A 66 -6.13 10.23 1.09
C PRO A 66 -4.96 9.25 1.09
N LEU A 67 -3.72 9.73 1.28
CA LEU A 67 -2.52 8.87 1.16
C LEU A 67 -2.45 7.79 2.25
N PRO A 68 -2.68 8.10 3.54
CA PRO A 68 -2.73 7.07 4.58
C PRO A 68 -3.88 6.06 4.35
N ALA A 69 -5.08 6.54 3.97
CA ALA A 69 -6.23 5.68 3.74
C ALA A 69 -5.99 4.69 2.59
N TRP A 70 -5.45 5.18 1.47
CA TRP A 70 -5.10 4.32 0.35
C TRP A 70 -3.97 3.35 0.74
N THR A 71 -2.92 3.79 1.42
CA THR A 71 -1.82 2.91 1.88
C THR A 71 -2.34 1.79 2.78
N LYS A 72 -3.25 2.11 3.72
CA LYS A 72 -3.93 1.13 4.57
C LYS A 72 -4.70 0.10 3.75
N TYR A 73 -5.40 0.54 2.70
CA TYR A 73 -6.07 -0.39 1.78
C TYR A 73 -5.08 -1.31 1.06
N GLY A 74 -3.96 -0.77 0.57
CA GLY A 74 -2.89 -1.59 -0.03
C GLY A 74 -2.34 -2.64 0.93
N ARG A 75 -2.18 -2.29 2.21
CA ARG A 75 -1.79 -3.25 3.25
C ARG A 75 -2.82 -4.36 3.45
N LEU A 76 -4.11 -4.03 3.47
CA LEU A 76 -5.19 -5.01 3.59
C LEU A 76 -5.16 -6.01 2.42
N LEU A 77 -4.93 -5.54 1.20
CA LEU A 77 -4.78 -6.41 0.03
C LEU A 77 -3.59 -7.36 0.17
N ALA A 78 -2.44 -6.85 0.62
CA ALA A 78 -1.23 -7.66 0.81
C ALA A 78 -1.43 -8.77 1.86
N LEU A 79 -2.05 -8.43 3.00
CA LEU A 79 -2.40 -9.38 4.06
C LEU A 79 -3.44 -10.42 3.62
N ALA A 80 -4.39 -10.03 2.77
CA ALA A 80 -5.37 -10.94 2.23
C ALA A 80 -4.71 -12.00 1.32
N LEU A 81 -3.68 -11.60 0.56
CA LEU A 81 -2.94 -12.51 -0.32
C LEU A 81 -2.07 -13.50 0.45
N ALA A 82 -1.32 -13.03 1.44
CA ALA A 82 -0.44 -13.88 2.23
C ALA A 82 -0.43 -13.43 3.69
N PRO A 83 -0.46 -14.37 4.67
CA PRO A 83 -0.19 -14.03 6.06
C PRO A 83 1.25 -13.53 6.20
N GLY A 84 1.48 -12.60 7.12
CA GLY A 84 2.79 -12.00 7.31
C GLY A 84 2.76 -10.73 8.13
N GLU A 85 3.84 -9.96 8.06
CA GLU A 85 4.00 -8.69 8.76
C GLU A 85 4.24 -7.55 7.76
N THR A 86 3.70 -6.36 8.06
CA THR A 86 4.04 -5.15 7.31
C THR A 86 5.07 -4.36 8.08
N VAL A 87 6.15 -3.99 7.40
CA VAL A 87 7.24 -3.19 7.94
C VAL A 87 7.35 -1.85 7.21
N GLN A 88 7.75 -0.83 7.93
CA GLN A 88 8.23 0.45 7.41
C GLN A 88 9.75 0.45 7.41
N ILE A 89 10.35 0.98 6.35
CA ILE A 89 11.80 1.04 6.17
C ILE A 89 12.16 2.51 5.90
N ASP A 90 12.85 3.12 6.86
CA ASP A 90 13.28 4.51 6.75
C ASP A 90 14.39 4.71 5.71
N GLU A 91 14.80 5.97 5.50
CA GLU A 91 15.85 6.32 4.52
C GLU A 91 17.21 5.69 4.86
N THR A 92 17.45 5.31 6.12
CA THR A 92 18.68 4.62 6.55
C THR A 92 18.63 3.11 6.32
N GLY A 93 17.48 2.59 5.94
CA GLY A 93 17.23 1.16 5.74
C GLY A 93 16.84 0.42 7.01
N ARG A 94 16.56 1.13 8.11
CA ARG A 94 16.10 0.50 9.36
C ARG A 94 14.63 0.14 9.21
N ALA A 95 14.32 -1.10 9.54
CA ALA A 95 12.96 -1.62 9.53
C ALA A 95 12.32 -1.49 10.93
N SER A 96 11.05 -1.08 10.94
CA SER A 96 10.17 -1.12 12.11
C SER A 96 8.83 -1.73 11.72
N SER A 97 8.17 -2.40 12.67
CA SER A 97 6.81 -2.89 12.47
C SER A 97 5.86 -1.73 12.19
N TYR A 98 4.96 -1.91 11.23
CA TYR A 98 3.90 -0.94 10.97
C TYR A 98 2.94 -0.84 12.16
N VAL A 99 2.67 0.38 12.61
CA VAL A 99 1.67 0.68 13.65
C VAL A 99 0.58 1.56 13.04
N GLU A 100 -0.68 1.15 13.18
CA GLU A 100 -1.81 1.73 12.45
C GLU A 100 -2.07 3.22 12.76
N ASP A 101 -1.77 3.65 13.98
CA ASP A 101 -1.94 5.04 14.44
C ASP A 101 -0.65 5.87 14.41
N SER A 102 0.42 5.33 13.79
CA SER A 102 1.66 6.09 13.60
C SER A 102 1.48 7.16 12.51
N SER A 103 2.18 8.28 12.66
CA SER A 103 2.20 9.32 11.63
C SER A 103 2.66 8.74 10.30
N PHE A 104 1.88 8.97 9.25
CA PHE A 104 2.24 8.55 7.90
C PHE A 104 3.51 9.28 7.44
N ASP A 105 4.57 8.51 7.20
CA ASP A 105 5.86 9.03 6.76
C ASP A 105 6.06 8.80 5.26
N LEU A 106 6.10 9.90 4.52
CA LEU A 106 6.29 9.93 3.07
C LEU A 106 7.70 9.51 2.62
N SER A 107 8.69 9.55 3.52
CA SER A 107 10.06 9.13 3.25
C SER A 107 10.27 7.62 3.43
N SER A 108 9.34 6.96 4.14
CA SER A 108 9.43 5.54 4.44
C SER A 108 8.90 4.66 3.31
N MET A 109 9.63 3.59 3.00
CA MET A 109 9.16 2.49 2.15
C MET A 109 8.38 1.49 3.00
N MET A 110 7.20 1.06 2.54
CA MET A 110 6.40 0.07 3.27
C MET A 110 6.30 -1.22 2.48
N LEU A 111 6.72 -2.32 3.09
CA LEU A 111 6.70 -3.65 2.52
C LEU A 111 5.88 -4.59 3.39
N HIS A 112 5.12 -5.47 2.76
CA HIS A 112 4.53 -6.63 3.42
C HIS A 112 5.43 -7.84 3.17
N LEU A 113 5.89 -8.46 4.26
CA LEU A 113 6.75 -9.64 4.29
C LEU A 113 5.88 -10.87 4.60
N PRO A 114 5.65 -11.76 3.61
CA PRO A 114 4.93 -13.01 3.87
C PRO A 114 5.65 -13.89 4.89
N THR A 115 4.89 -14.68 5.67
CA THR A 115 5.46 -15.67 6.60
C THR A 115 6.27 -16.74 5.87
N ASP A 116 5.90 -17.08 4.64
CA ASP A 116 6.72 -17.90 3.75
C ASP A 116 7.90 -17.08 3.22
N MET A 117 9.07 -17.32 3.81
CA MET A 117 10.32 -16.63 3.47
C MET A 117 10.86 -16.92 2.07
N SER A 118 10.29 -17.89 1.35
CA SER A 118 10.60 -18.13 -0.06
C SER A 118 9.84 -17.20 -1.01
N SER A 119 8.77 -16.58 -0.51
CA SER A 119 7.95 -15.62 -1.24
C SER A 119 8.58 -14.22 -1.20
N LYS A 120 8.40 -13.47 -2.30
CA LYS A 120 8.86 -12.08 -2.41
C LYS A 120 8.03 -11.16 -1.50
N ALA A 121 8.66 -10.08 -1.05
CA ALA A 121 7.94 -9.02 -0.38
C ALA A 121 6.97 -8.31 -1.34
N THR A 122 5.78 -7.97 -0.83
CA THR A 122 4.78 -7.18 -1.56
C THR A 122 4.97 -5.71 -1.22
N VAL A 123 5.06 -4.85 -2.22
CA VAL A 123 5.12 -3.40 -2.02
C VAL A 123 3.75 -2.89 -1.61
N VAL A 124 3.70 -2.16 -0.49
CA VAL A 124 2.49 -1.46 -0.04
C VAL A 124 2.54 -0.01 -0.47
N THR A 125 3.66 0.67 -0.21
CA THR A 125 3.94 2.02 -0.73
C THR A 125 5.44 2.24 -0.87
N LEU A 126 5.82 3.16 -1.76
CA LEU A 126 7.19 3.63 -1.93
C LEU A 126 7.25 5.13 -1.70
N PRO A 127 8.36 5.65 -1.16
CA PRO A 127 8.60 7.09 -1.14
C PRO A 127 8.73 7.64 -2.57
N PRO A 128 8.60 8.96 -2.77
CA PRO A 128 8.81 9.63 -4.06
C PRO A 128 10.14 9.25 -4.72
N ALA A 129 11.19 9.16 -3.90
CA ALA A 129 12.52 8.71 -4.29
C ALA A 129 13.06 7.76 -3.22
N LEU A 130 13.57 6.61 -3.65
CA LEU A 130 14.22 5.67 -2.74
C LEU A 130 15.62 6.18 -2.38
N SER A 131 15.97 6.12 -1.09
CA SER A 131 17.35 6.24 -0.65
C SER A 131 18.21 5.06 -1.16
N GLU A 132 19.53 5.16 -1.07
CA GLU A 132 20.41 4.04 -1.44
C GLU A 132 20.15 2.79 -0.59
N ALA A 133 19.88 2.96 0.71
CA ALA A 133 19.54 1.85 1.59
C ALA A 133 18.20 1.20 1.20
N GLN A 134 17.18 2.01 0.93
CA GLN A 134 15.88 1.50 0.49
C GLN A 134 15.95 0.84 -0.89
N LYS A 135 16.75 1.36 -1.82
CA LYS A 135 17.02 0.72 -3.13
C LYS A 135 17.63 -0.66 -2.95
N ALA A 136 18.62 -0.79 -2.06
CA ALA A 136 19.24 -2.08 -1.77
C ALA A 136 18.21 -3.08 -1.22
N THR A 137 17.41 -2.67 -0.24
CA THR A 137 16.33 -3.50 0.32
C THR A 137 15.31 -3.90 -0.75
N TYR A 138 14.88 -2.96 -1.59
CA TYR A 138 13.95 -3.23 -2.69
C TYR A 138 14.52 -4.25 -3.68
N GLN A 139 15.79 -4.13 -4.07
CA GLN A 139 16.43 -5.06 -5.00
C GLN A 139 16.46 -6.49 -4.46
N VAL A 140 16.74 -6.65 -3.18
CA VAL A 140 16.83 -7.96 -2.53
C VAL A 140 15.44 -8.56 -2.30
N LEU A 141 14.54 -7.82 -1.62
CA LEU A 141 13.28 -8.38 -1.12
C LEU A 141 12.13 -8.36 -2.13
N VAL A 142 12.14 -7.39 -3.05
CA VAL A 142 11.06 -7.21 -4.03
C VAL A 142 11.48 -7.69 -5.41
N ALA A 143 12.61 -7.20 -5.93
CA ALA A 143 13.06 -7.59 -7.26
C ALA A 143 13.62 -9.03 -7.29
N GLY A 144 14.09 -9.55 -6.15
CA GLY A 144 14.77 -10.85 -6.06
C GLY A 144 16.13 -10.85 -6.77
N LYS A 145 16.76 -9.69 -6.95
CA LYS A 145 18.08 -9.56 -7.54
C LYS A 145 19.12 -9.58 -6.43
N GLN A 146 19.70 -10.74 -6.16
CA GLN A 146 21.01 -10.77 -5.54
C GLN A 146 22.02 -10.45 -6.64
N LYS A 147 22.80 -9.36 -6.48
CA LYS A 147 24.00 -9.15 -7.29
C LYS A 147 24.93 -10.34 -6.99
N HIS A 148 25.04 -11.27 -7.94
CA HIS A 148 26.17 -12.18 -8.05
C HIS A 148 27.36 -11.44 -8.65
#